data_AF-A0A3D2F6T2-F1
#
_entry.id   AF-A0A3D2F6T2-F1
#
_cell.length_a   1.000
_cell.length_b   1.000
_cell.length_c   1.000
_cell.angle_alpha   90.00
_cell.angle_beta   90.00
_cell.angle_gamma   90.00
#
_symmetry.space_group_name_H-M   'P 1'
#
loop_
_entity.id
_entity.type
_entity.pdbx_description
1 polymer ?
#
loop_
_entity_poly.entity_id
_entity_poly.type
_entity_poly.pdbx_seq_one_letter_code
_entity_poly.pdbx_strand_id
1 'polypeptide(L)' 'MTLTLPIDAVLPDVIDALRSQGRVVLQAPPGAGKTTRVPLAMLDADLTTGRILMLEPRRLAARAAA' A
#
# COMPACT_ATOMS: atom_id res chain seq x y z
N MET A 1 -6.63 -14.83 -13.65
CA MET A 1 -7.71 -14.36 -12.77
C MET A 1 -7.10 -13.43 -11.74
N THR A 2 -7.46 -12.15 -11.77
CA THR A 2 -7.04 -11.20 -10.72
C THR A 2 -7.95 -11.40 -9.51
N LEU A 3 -7.37 -11.82 -8.39
CA LEU A 3 -8.08 -11.88 -7.12
C LEU A 3 -8.30 -10.44 -6.62
N THR A 4 -9.57 -10.03 -6.54
CA THR A 4 -9.98 -8.77 -5.92
C THR A 4 -9.79 -8.88 -4.41
N LEU A 5 -9.07 -7.94 -3.82
CA LEU A 5 -8.84 -7.84 -2.39
C LEU A 5 -9.65 -6.68 -1.80
N PRO A 6 -10.02 -6.73 -0.50
CA PRO A 6 -10.78 -5.66 0.14
C PRO A 6 -10.14 -4.26 0.02
N ILE A 7 -8.81 -4.19 -0.06
CA ILE A 7 -8.11 -2.90 -0.20
C ILE A 7 -8.35 -2.22 -1.55
N ASP A 8 -8.64 -2.97 -2.61
CA ASP A 8 -8.70 -2.43 -3.97
C ASP A 8 -9.75 -1.31 -4.10
N ALA A 9 -10.85 -1.41 -3.33
CA ALA A 9 -11.92 -0.42 -3.32
C ALA A 9 -11.52 0.94 -2.73
N VAL A 10 -10.49 0.99 -1.86
CA VAL A 10 -10.07 2.22 -1.16
C VAL A 10 -8.74 2.78 -1.68
N LEU A 11 -8.07 2.10 -2.62
CA LEU A 11 -6.80 2.59 -3.17
C LEU A 11 -6.89 3.98 -3.83
N PRO A 12 -7.94 4.33 -4.60
CA PRO A 12 -8.06 5.67 -5.17
C PRO A 12 -8.01 6.77 -4.11
N ASP A 13 -8.80 6.64 -3.04
CA ASP A 13 -8.85 7.61 -1.94
C ASP A 13 -7.50 7.72 -1.20
N VAL A 14 -6.79 6.60 -1.04
CA VAL A 14 -5.46 6.56 -0.44
C VAL A 14 -4.45 7.34 -1.30
N ILE A 15 -4.47 7.15 -2.63
CA ILE A 15 -3.58 7.86 -3.55
C ILE A 15 -3.89 9.36 -3.56
N ASP A 16 -5.16 9.74 -3.60
CA ASP A 16 -5.57 11.15 -3.59
C ASP A 16 -5.19 11.86 -2.27
N ALA A 17 -5.36 11.18 -1.13
CA ALA A 17 -4.91 11.68 0.16
C ALA A 17 -3.37 11.85 0.21
N LEU A 18 -2.62 10.89 -0.34
CA LEU A 18 -1.16 10.99 -0.43
C LEU A 18 -0.72 12.13 -1.35
N ARG A 19 -1.37 12.34 -2.51
CA ARG A 19 -1.06 13.45 -3.43
C ARG A 19 -1.34 14.81 -2.79
N SER A 20 -2.48 14.95 -2.11
CA SER A 20 -2.94 16.23 -1.60
C SER A 20 -2.35 16.61 -0.24
N GLN A 21 -2.13 15.62 0.64
CA GLN A 21 -1.71 15.84 2.03
C GLN A 21 -0.32 15.30 2.36
N GLY A 22 0.27 14.47 1.48
CA GLY A 22 1.56 13.82 1.71
C GLY A 22 1.56 12.73 2.79
N ARG A 23 0.39 12.43 3.40
CA ARG A 23 0.26 11.42 4.46
C ARG A 23 -1.14 10.82 4.49
N VAL A 24 -1.25 9.58 4.95
CA VAL A 24 -2.52 8.89 5.18
C VAL A 24 -2.37 7.85 6.29
N VAL A 25 -3.43 7.62 7.06
CA VAL A 25 -3.52 6.50 7.99
C VAL A 25 -4.53 5.52 7.41
N LEU A 26 -4.08 4.30 7.12
CA LEU A 26 -4.88 3.26 6.53
C LEU A 26 -5.10 2.13 7.54
N GLN A 27 -6.36 1.90 7.90
CA GLN A 27 -6.77 0.75 8.71
C GLN A 27 -7.49 -0.26 7.83
N ALA A 28 -7.00 -1.51 7.85
CA ALA A 28 -7.61 -2.63 7.13
C ALA A 28 -7.43 -3.92 7.94
N PRO A 29 -8.37 -4.89 7.85
CA PRO A 29 -8.24 -6.16 8.54
C PRO A 29 -7.03 -6.97 8.02
N PRO A 30 -6.50 -7.93 8.82
CA PRO A 30 -5.47 -8.85 8.35
C PRO A 30 -5.91 -9.58 7.08
N GLY A 31 -4.99 -9.76 6.12
CA GLY A 31 -5.29 -10.42 4.84
C GLY A 31 -5.97 -9.51 3.79
N ALA A 32 -6.30 -8.25 4.11
CA ALA A 32 -6.95 -7.33 3.17
C ALA A 32 -6.09 -6.90 1.97
N GLY A 33 -4.79 -7.22 1.95
CA GLY A 33 -3.87 -6.83 0.89
C GLY A 33 -3.12 -5.51 1.13
N LYS A 34 -3.25 -4.88 2.29
CA LYS A 34 -2.64 -3.57 2.59
C LYS A 34 -1.11 -3.52 2.37
N THR A 35 -0.39 -4.60 2.70
CA THR A 35 1.07 -4.66 2.61
C THR A 35 1.51 -5.00 1.18
N THR A 36 0.69 -5.71 0.40
CA THR A 36 1.06 -6.18 -0.94
C THR A 36 0.55 -5.29 -2.07
N ARG A 37 -0.57 -4.57 -1.89
CA ARG A 37 -1.19 -3.74 -2.94
C ARG A 37 -0.85 -2.25 -2.83
N VAL A 38 -0.81 -1.69 -1.63
CA VAL A 38 -0.63 -0.24 -1.44
C VAL A 38 0.71 0.25 -2.04
N PRO A 39 1.86 -0.38 -1.76
CA PRO A 39 3.13 0.07 -2.36
C PRO A 39 3.12 0.02 -3.89
N LEU A 40 2.50 -0.99 -4.49
CA LEU A 40 2.39 -1.11 -5.94
C LEU A 40 1.49 -0.01 -6.52
N ALA A 41 0.34 0.26 -5.90
CA ALA A 41 -0.53 1.35 -6.32
C ALA A 41 0.16 2.73 -6.21
N MET A 42 1.03 2.91 -5.21
CA MET A 42 1.85 4.12 -5.10
C MET A 42 2.87 4.25 -6.24
N LEU A 43 3.46 3.14 -6.70
CA LEU A 43 4.35 3.11 -7.87
C LEU A 43 3.58 3.37 -9.16
N ASP A 44 2.47 2.67 -9.38
CA ASP A 44 1.62 2.83 -10.57
C ASP A 44 1.06 4.25 -10.69
N ALA A 45 0.88 4.93 -9.56
CA ALA A 45 0.45 6.31 -9.50
C ALA A 45 1.60 7.34 -9.53
N ASP A 46 2.85 6.93 -9.78
CA ASP A 46 4.02 7.82 -9.83
C ASP A 46 4.13 8.77 -8.62
N LEU A 47 3.77 8.30 -7.42
CA LEU A 47 3.78 9.16 -6.21
C LEU A 47 5.19 9.56 -5.77
N THR A 48 6.22 8.85 -6.24
CA THR A 48 7.61 9.16 -5.96
C THR A 48 8.50 8.65 -7.08
N THR A 49 9.52 9.43 -7.42
CA THR A 49 10.61 9.01 -8.32
C THR A 49 11.73 8.28 -7.57
N GLY A 50 11.63 8.22 -6.24
CA GLY A 50 12.60 7.58 -5.36
C GLY A 50 12.24 6.13 -5.02
N ARG A 51 12.56 5.74 -3.79
CA ARG A 51 12.29 4.38 -3.26
C ARG A 51 11.13 4.43 -2.27
N ILE A 52 10.27 3.41 -2.32
CA ILE A 52 9.29 3.17 -1.26
C ILE A 52 9.96 2.33 -0.17
N LEU A 53 10.02 2.86 1.05
CA LEU A 53 10.53 2.15 2.22
C LEU A 53 9.36 1.58 3.03
N MET A 54 9.33 0.26 3.16
CA MET A 54 8.35 -0.44 3.99
C MET A 54 9.00 -0.93 5.28
N LEU A 55 8.44 -0.52 6.41
CA LEU A 55 8.88 -0.96 7.74
C LEU A 55 7.91 -2.02 8.25
N GLU A 56 8.45 -3.15 8.71
CA GLU A 56 7.68 -4.26 9.27
C GLU A 56 8.29 -4.65 10.63
N PRO A 57 7.47 -5.07 11.61
CA PRO A 57 7.90 -5.22 13.01
C PRO A 57 8.91 -6.34 13.24
N ARG A 58 9.03 -7.28 12.29
CA ARG A 58 9.93 -8.43 12.38
C ARG A 58 10.34 -8.95 11.00
N ARG A 59 11.51 -9.60 10.95
CA ARG A 59 12.15 -10.09 9.71
C ARG A 59 11.24 -10.97 8.84
N LEU A 60 10.42 -11.83 9.44
CA LEU A 60 9.51 -12.71 8.67
C LEU A 60 8.47 -11.90 7.89
N ALA A 61 7.87 -10.88 8.51
CA ALA A 61 6.89 -10.03 7.85
C ALA A 61 7.53 -9.20 6.73
N ALA A 62 8.71 -8.65 6.98
CA ALA A 62 9.48 -7.92 5.96
C ALA A 62 9.76 -8.78 4.72
N ARG A 63 10.15 -10.05 4.93
CA ARG A 63 10.40 -10.98 3.81
C ARG A 63 9.14 -11.43 3.07
N ALA A 64 8.00 -11.51 3.76
CA ALA A 64 6.74 -11.89 3.13
C ALA A 64 6.10 -10.74 2.33
N ALA A 65 6.53 -9.50 2.58
CA ALA A 65 6.07 -8.30 1.90
C ALA A 65 6.87 -7.96 0.63
N ALA A 66 8.08 -8.50 0.50
CA ALA A 66 9.00 -8.31 -0.64
C ALA A 66 8.85 -9.45 -1.64
#